data_AF-A0A3L7NE77-F1
#
_entry.id   AF-A0A3L7NE77-F1
#
_cell.length_a   1.000
_cell.length_b   1.000
_cell.length_c   1.000
_cell.angle_alpha   90.00
_cell.angle_beta   90.00
_cell.angle_gamma   90.00
#
_symmetry.space_group_name_H-M   'P 1'
#
loop_
_entity.id
_entity.type
_entity.pdbx_description
1 polymer ?
#
loop_
_entity_poly.entity_id
_entity_poly.type
_entity_poly.pdbx_seq_one_letter_code
_entity_poly.pdbx_strand_id
1 'polypeptide(L)'
;MPSSSSDRPAGRKPRPPQLIASGRILIRFVSNADRWGHAVEIDAVECLEDSVRPNAPQADPTLSVPKVIRWESVEGPGDDGDDPRWPASPVMTEIHRMGAGISSPLVGIGLAGRSHFSASITPDPDRPGAIRVDVATRLHEPPRWLGSTYRCLAIPRDLKLVRIVPAIPLPAQLPCTVQWSYRLSLDGIEPLAGTRLEEAGDRRG
;
A
#
# COMPACT_ATOMS: atom_id res chain seq x y z
N MET A 1 -21.52 45.20 16.90
CA MET A 1 -20.50 44.57 17.75
C MET A 1 -21.19 43.55 18.65
N PRO A 2 -20.75 42.28 18.80
CA PRO A 2 -19.87 41.44 17.96
C PRO A 2 -20.62 40.20 17.39
N SER A 3 -20.49 39.86 16.11
CA SER A 3 -19.63 38.80 15.55
C SER A 3 -19.83 37.40 16.16
N SER A 4 -20.69 36.58 15.54
CA SER A 4 -20.68 35.13 15.77
C SER A 4 -19.43 34.52 15.13
N SER A 5 -18.52 34.02 15.96
CA SER A 5 -17.36 33.25 15.54
C SER A 5 -17.81 32.00 14.80
N SER A 6 -17.57 31.97 13.50
CA SER A 6 -17.51 30.73 12.72
C SER A 6 -16.26 29.98 13.19
N ASP A 7 -16.43 29.13 14.20
CA ASP A 7 -15.43 28.13 14.57
C ASP A 7 -15.41 27.07 13.45
N ARG A 8 -14.61 27.34 12.40
CA ARG A 8 -14.24 26.27 11.45
C ARG A 8 -13.33 25.32 12.22
N PRO A 9 -13.62 24.01 12.27
CA PRO A 9 -12.69 23.08 12.88
C PRO A 9 -11.35 23.21 12.17
N ALA A 10 -10.29 23.45 12.96
CA ALA A 10 -8.94 23.59 12.45
C ALA A 10 -8.60 22.37 11.57
N GLY A 11 -8.44 22.60 10.27
CA GLY A 11 -8.08 21.54 9.34
C GLY A 11 -6.81 20.84 9.82
N ARG A 12 -6.86 19.52 9.97
CA ARG A 12 -5.70 18.72 10.40
C ARG A 12 -4.55 19.00 9.44
N LYS A 13 -3.41 19.48 9.98
CA LYS A 13 -2.22 19.81 9.18
C LYS A 13 -1.85 18.60 8.29
N PRO A 14 -1.55 18.80 7.00
CA PRO A 14 -1.14 17.72 6.12
C PRO A 14 0.07 16.98 6.71
N ARG A 15 0.00 15.65 6.77
CA ARG A 15 1.12 14.82 7.25
C ARG A 15 2.13 14.65 6.12
N PRO A 16 3.44 14.83 6.37
CA PRO A 16 4.45 14.68 5.34
C PRO A 16 4.49 13.23 4.84
N PRO A 17 4.67 13.00 3.53
CA PRO A 17 4.74 11.66 2.96
C PRO A 17 5.79 10.79 3.67
N GLN A 18 5.47 9.52 3.89
CA GLN A 18 6.44 8.53 4.36
C GLN A 18 6.93 7.72 3.16
N LEU A 19 8.23 7.43 3.13
CA LEU A 19 8.86 6.71 2.02
C LEU A 19 9.55 5.46 2.53
N ILE A 20 9.62 4.40 1.75
CA ILE A 20 10.61 3.34 2.00
C ILE A 20 11.16 2.84 0.68
N ALA A 21 12.46 2.62 0.61
CA ALA A 21 13.12 2.14 -0.60
C ALA A 21 14.07 0.97 -0.32
N SER A 22 14.12 0.06 -1.28
CA SER A 22 15.05 -1.07 -1.33
C SER A 22 15.37 -1.34 -2.80
N GLY A 23 16.64 -1.29 -3.19
CA GLY A 23 17.03 -1.43 -4.60
C GLY A 23 16.32 -0.42 -5.51
N ARG A 24 15.59 -0.94 -6.52
CA ARG A 24 14.85 -0.14 -7.51
C ARG A 24 13.35 0.01 -7.16
N ILE A 25 12.99 -0.25 -5.91
CA ILE A 25 11.60 -0.21 -5.44
C ILE A 25 11.45 0.92 -4.42
N LEU A 26 10.46 1.77 -4.64
CA LEU A 26 10.06 2.84 -3.75
C LEU A 26 8.59 2.67 -3.38
N ILE A 27 8.27 2.77 -2.09
CA ILE A 27 6.89 2.90 -1.62
C ILE A 27 6.71 4.30 -1.06
N ARG A 28 5.67 4.99 -1.53
CA ARG A 28 5.28 6.32 -1.07
C ARG A 28 3.93 6.26 -0.40
N PHE A 29 3.87 6.58 0.88
CA PHE A 29 2.65 6.75 1.64
C PHE A 29 2.24 8.22 1.66
N VAL A 30 1.00 8.50 1.27
CA VAL A 30 0.41 9.84 1.28
C VAL A 30 -0.84 9.83 2.16
N SER A 31 -0.93 10.81 3.05
CA SER A 31 -2.06 10.95 3.95
C SER A 31 -3.23 11.60 3.23
N ASN A 32 -4.35 10.89 3.12
CA ASN A 32 -5.61 11.38 2.55
C ASN A 32 -6.61 11.66 3.68
N ALA A 33 -6.35 12.74 4.44
CA ALA A 33 -7.10 13.14 5.63
C ALA A 33 -7.13 12.11 6.78
N ASP A 34 -7.97 11.08 6.68
CA ASP A 34 -8.24 10.12 7.77
C ASP A 34 -7.28 8.92 7.77
N ARG A 35 -6.74 8.54 6.61
CA ARG A 35 -5.87 7.38 6.41
C ARG A 35 -4.69 7.67 5.50
N TRP A 36 -3.76 6.73 5.44
CA TRP A 36 -2.67 6.69 4.47
C TRP A 36 -3.06 5.76 3.32
N GLY A 37 -2.95 6.25 2.08
CA GLY A 37 -2.84 5.38 0.91
C GLY A 37 -1.37 5.30 0.47
N HIS A 38 -1.02 4.35 -0.39
CA HIS A 38 0.34 4.23 -0.88
C HIS A 38 0.45 3.79 -2.32
N ALA A 39 1.53 4.25 -2.95
CA ALA A 39 1.94 3.84 -4.28
C ALA A 39 3.29 3.12 -4.19
N VAL A 40 3.42 2.01 -4.91
CA VAL A 40 4.67 1.28 -5.13
C VAL A 40 5.15 1.60 -6.54
N GLU A 41 6.36 2.10 -6.65
CA GLU A 41 7.05 2.36 -7.91
C GLU A 41 8.18 1.32 -8.03
N ILE A 42 8.09 0.47 -9.04
CA ILE A 42 9.10 -0.54 -9.37
C ILE A 42 9.84 -0.04 -10.61
N ASP A 43 11.16 -0.22 -10.60
CA ASP A 43 12.05 0.15 -11.69
C ASP A 43 12.34 1.65 -11.82
N ALA A 44 12.24 2.40 -10.71
CA ALA A 44 12.38 3.86 -10.67
C ALA A 44 13.82 4.39 -10.89
N VAL A 45 14.71 3.63 -11.55
CA VAL A 45 16.15 3.98 -11.68
C VAL A 45 16.35 5.30 -12.44
N GLU A 46 15.40 5.73 -13.27
CA GLU A 46 15.50 7.04 -13.92
C GLU A 46 14.89 8.20 -13.11
N CYS A 47 13.98 7.95 -12.16
CA CYS A 47 13.28 9.03 -11.44
C CYS A 47 14.15 9.75 -10.39
N LEU A 48 15.22 9.12 -9.89
CA LEU A 48 16.13 9.71 -8.91
C LEU A 48 17.30 10.47 -9.56
N GLU A 49 17.72 10.09 -10.77
CA GLU A 49 18.87 10.69 -11.45
C GLU A 49 18.51 11.93 -12.28
N ASP A 50 17.30 11.99 -12.84
CA ASP A 50 16.79 13.15 -13.59
C ASP A 50 16.64 14.42 -12.74
N SER A 51 16.54 14.26 -11.41
CA SER A 51 16.45 15.38 -10.47
C SER A 51 17.78 16.14 -10.28
N VAL A 52 18.90 15.61 -10.80
CA VAL A 52 20.27 16.06 -10.43
C VAL A 52 21.07 16.58 -11.64
N ARG A 53 20.68 16.30 -12.88
CA ARG A 53 21.45 16.71 -14.08
C ARG A 53 20.68 17.72 -14.95
N PRO A 54 20.99 19.03 -14.85
CA PRO A 54 20.35 20.05 -15.69
C PRO A 54 20.70 19.96 -17.19
N ASN A 55 21.55 19.02 -17.62
CA ASN A 55 21.99 18.82 -19.00
C ASN A 55 22.25 17.32 -19.31
N ALA A 56 21.30 16.42 -19.02
CA ALA A 56 21.39 15.05 -19.51
C ALA A 56 21.17 15.03 -21.04
N PRO A 57 21.97 14.28 -21.82
CA PRO A 57 21.74 14.12 -23.25
C PRO A 57 20.35 13.53 -23.50
N GLN A 58 19.65 14.06 -24.50
CA GLN A 58 18.30 13.65 -24.85
C GLN A 58 18.31 12.16 -25.25
N ALA A 59 17.59 11.34 -24.48
CA ALA A 59 17.55 9.90 -24.67
C ALA A 59 17.08 9.53 -26.10
N ASP A 60 17.76 8.55 -26.70
CA ASP A 60 17.38 7.96 -27.98
C ASP A 60 15.97 7.36 -27.88
N PRO A 61 15.00 7.78 -28.71
CA PRO A 61 13.62 7.33 -28.64
C PRO A 61 13.42 5.84 -29.01
N THR A 62 14.49 5.13 -29.39
CA THR A 62 14.48 3.68 -29.65
C THR A 62 15.00 2.83 -28.49
N LEU A 63 15.56 3.44 -27.43
CA LEU A 63 15.77 2.74 -26.16
C LEU A 63 14.40 2.52 -25.49
N SER A 64 14.13 1.27 -25.12
CA SER A 64 12.91 0.84 -24.44
C SER A 64 12.55 1.83 -23.33
N VAL A 65 11.41 2.51 -23.46
CA VAL A 65 10.86 3.37 -22.39
C VAL A 65 10.94 2.57 -21.09
N PRO A 66 11.55 3.10 -20.01
CA PRO A 66 11.62 2.37 -18.75
C PRO A 66 10.21 1.97 -18.37
N LYS A 67 9.99 0.67 -18.22
CA LYS A 67 8.70 0.14 -17.84
C LYS A 67 8.54 0.35 -16.34
N VAL A 68 8.31 1.60 -15.93
CA VAL A 68 7.96 1.92 -14.55
C VAL A 68 6.61 1.26 -14.28
N ILE A 69 6.63 0.20 -13.46
CA ILE A 69 5.41 -0.44 -13.01
C ILE A 69 5.00 0.27 -11.72
N ARG A 70 3.84 0.93 -11.76
CA ARG A 70 3.26 1.58 -10.60
C ARG A 70 2.07 0.76 -10.09
N TRP A 71 2.04 0.50 -8.79
CA TRP A 71 0.89 -0.09 -8.10
C TRP A 71 0.35 0.89 -7.08
N GLU A 72 -0.95 1.11 -7.05
CA GLU A 72 -1.58 1.96 -6.05
C GLU A 72 -2.51 1.14 -5.18
N SER A 73 -2.43 1.34 -3.86
CA SER A 73 -3.38 0.74 -2.94
C SER A 73 -4.79 1.26 -3.23
N VAL A 74 -5.77 0.36 -3.19
CA VAL A 74 -7.18 0.75 -3.26
C VAL A 74 -7.67 0.98 -1.86
N GLU A 75 -8.03 2.24 -1.58
CA GLU A 75 -8.53 2.69 -0.29
C GLU A 75 -10.06 2.78 -0.29
N GLY A 76 -10.65 2.66 0.89
CA GLY A 76 -12.10 2.72 1.07
C GLY A 76 -12.78 1.35 0.92
N PRO A 77 -14.12 1.29 0.91
CA PRO A 77 -14.83 0.04 0.71
C PRO A 77 -14.47 -0.57 -0.65
N GLY A 78 -14.36 -1.90 -0.70
CA GLY A 78 -14.10 -2.62 -1.95
C GLY A 78 -15.34 -2.76 -2.82
N ASP A 79 -15.14 -3.19 -4.07
CA ASP A 79 -16.24 -3.37 -5.04
C ASP A 79 -17.31 -4.38 -4.58
N ASP A 80 -16.99 -5.26 -3.64
CA ASP A 80 -17.91 -6.26 -3.06
C ASP A 80 -18.80 -5.69 -1.92
N GLY A 81 -18.77 -4.38 -1.64
CA GLY A 81 -19.77 -3.70 -0.82
C GLY A 81 -19.22 -2.57 0.05
N ASP A 82 -20.05 -1.53 0.19
CA ASP A 82 -19.85 -0.27 0.90
C ASP A 82 -19.65 -0.37 2.42
N ASP A 83 -19.18 -1.50 2.98
CA ASP A 83 -18.98 -1.64 4.42
C ASP A 83 -17.63 -1.03 4.84
N PRO A 84 -17.61 0.17 5.45
CA PRO A 84 -16.36 0.82 5.84
C PRO A 84 -15.60 0.05 6.94
N ARG A 85 -16.21 -0.97 7.56
CA ARG A 85 -15.54 -1.88 8.50
C ARG A 85 -14.57 -2.85 7.80
N TRP A 86 -14.79 -3.12 6.51
CA TRP A 86 -14.02 -4.08 5.72
C TRP A 86 -13.55 -3.46 4.39
N PRO A 87 -12.61 -2.51 4.46
CA PRO A 87 -12.09 -1.83 3.27
C PRO A 87 -11.32 -2.78 2.33
N ALA A 88 -11.10 -2.32 1.10
CA ALA A 88 -10.34 -3.03 0.07
C ALA A 88 -8.87 -3.27 0.47
N SER A 89 -8.30 -2.41 1.32
CA SER A 89 -6.97 -2.52 1.88
C SER A 89 -6.97 -2.15 3.37
N PRO A 90 -6.00 -2.63 4.17
CA PRO A 90 -5.88 -2.28 5.58
C PRO A 90 -5.92 -0.78 5.82
N VAL A 91 -6.77 -0.32 6.74
CA VAL A 91 -6.74 1.10 7.15
C VAL A 91 -5.46 1.33 7.93
N MET A 92 -4.58 2.15 7.38
CA MET A 92 -3.45 2.71 8.12
C MET A 92 -3.79 4.14 8.48
N THR A 93 -4.09 4.40 9.74
CA THR A 93 -4.31 5.76 10.24
C THR A 93 -3.02 6.38 10.73
N GLU A 94 -2.00 5.60 11.09
CA GLU A 94 -0.67 6.07 11.46
C GLU A 94 0.41 5.22 10.81
N ILE A 95 1.54 5.85 10.49
CA ILE A 95 2.73 5.20 9.96
C ILE A 95 3.95 5.85 10.63
N HIS A 96 4.83 5.01 11.17
CA HIS A 96 6.00 5.42 11.94
C HIS A 96 7.25 4.79 11.35
N ARG A 97 8.33 5.56 11.18
CA ARG A 97 9.63 5.04 10.77
C ARG A 97 10.45 4.62 11.97
N MET A 98 11.04 3.44 11.89
CA MET A 98 11.89 2.86 12.93
C MET A 98 13.38 3.05 12.58
N GLY A 99 13.87 4.28 12.63
CA GLY A 99 15.28 4.61 12.38
C GLY A 99 15.51 5.74 11.37
N ALA A 100 16.77 5.94 11.00
CA ALA A 100 17.19 6.96 10.03
C ALA A 100 17.38 6.36 8.63
N GLY A 101 17.13 7.16 7.60
CA GLY A 101 17.33 6.77 6.21
C GLY A 101 16.13 6.09 5.56
N ILE A 102 16.14 6.06 4.22
CA ILE A 102 14.98 5.68 3.42
C ILE A 102 14.67 4.18 3.47
N SER A 103 15.64 3.32 3.74
CA SER A 103 15.46 1.87 3.89
C SER A 103 15.02 1.43 5.29
N SER A 104 14.96 2.35 6.26
CA SER A 104 14.52 2.01 7.62
C SER A 104 13.07 1.49 7.63
N PRO A 105 12.77 0.43 8.40
CA PRO A 105 11.43 -0.11 8.54
C PRO A 105 10.35 0.94 8.82
N LEU A 106 9.15 0.69 8.29
CA LEU A 106 7.94 1.41 8.66
C LEU A 106 6.99 0.47 9.40
N VAL A 107 6.30 1.01 10.41
CA VAL A 107 5.21 0.34 11.11
C VAL A 107 3.95 1.15 10.94
N GLY A 108 2.90 0.52 10.41
CA GLY A 108 1.58 1.10 10.26
C GLY A 108 0.61 0.55 11.29
N ILE A 109 -0.31 1.38 11.77
CA ILE A 109 -1.46 0.97 12.57
C ILE A 109 -2.72 1.66 12.08
N GLY A 110 -3.87 1.02 12.26
CA GLY A 110 -5.15 1.67 12.08
C GLY A 110 -6.34 0.82 12.51
N LEU A 111 -7.53 1.37 12.29
CA LEU A 111 -8.78 0.83 12.81
C LEU A 111 -9.85 0.90 11.72
N ALA A 112 -10.62 -0.18 11.58
CA ALA A 112 -11.87 -0.18 10.83
C ALA A 112 -12.95 -0.90 11.66
N GLY A 113 -14.04 -0.20 11.98
CA GLY A 113 -15.03 -0.70 12.93
C GLY A 113 -14.39 -1.02 14.29
N ARG A 114 -14.45 -2.30 14.69
CA ARG A 114 -13.85 -2.81 15.93
C ARG A 114 -12.52 -3.56 15.71
N SER A 115 -12.06 -3.66 14.47
CA SER A 115 -10.89 -4.45 14.09
C SER A 115 -9.66 -3.57 13.95
N HIS A 116 -8.56 -4.02 14.56
CA HIS A 116 -7.29 -3.30 14.54
C HIS A 116 -6.38 -3.88 13.46
N PHE A 117 -5.83 -3.01 12.62
CA PHE A 117 -4.85 -3.37 11.60
C PHE A 117 -3.48 -2.90 12.03
N SER A 118 -2.47 -3.73 11.75
CA SER A 118 -1.07 -3.36 11.87
C SER A 118 -0.30 -3.88 10.67
N ALA A 119 0.67 -3.12 10.21
CA ALA A 119 1.56 -3.51 9.12
C ALA A 119 3.02 -3.26 9.47
N SER A 120 3.90 -4.15 9.05
CA SER A 120 5.35 -3.93 9.00
C SER A 120 5.79 -3.90 7.54
N ILE A 121 6.55 -2.87 7.18
CA ILE A 121 7.09 -2.69 5.83
C ILE A 121 8.61 -2.55 5.95
N THR A 122 9.34 -3.52 5.40
CA THR A 122 10.79 -3.66 5.61
C THR A 122 11.50 -4.08 4.33
N PRO A 123 12.80 -3.77 4.15
CA PRO A 123 13.60 -4.46 3.15
C PRO A 123 13.50 -5.98 3.38
N ASP A 124 13.31 -6.75 2.32
CA ASP A 124 13.13 -8.20 2.44
C ASP A 124 14.48 -8.87 2.77
N PRO A 125 14.56 -9.66 3.86
CA PRO A 125 15.81 -10.31 4.26
C PRO A 125 16.19 -11.48 3.34
N ASP A 126 15.22 -12.10 2.68
CA ASP A 126 15.40 -13.30 1.85
C ASP A 126 15.60 -12.94 0.37
N ARG A 127 15.24 -11.70 -0.04
CA ARG A 127 15.40 -11.21 -1.41
C ARG A 127 15.95 -9.77 -1.44
N PRO A 128 17.28 -9.60 -1.58
CA PRO A 128 17.90 -8.28 -1.68
C PRO A 128 17.25 -7.39 -2.74
N GLY A 129 17.02 -6.11 -2.41
CA GLY A 129 16.35 -5.16 -3.29
C GLY A 129 14.84 -5.29 -3.38
N ALA A 130 14.23 -6.26 -2.67
CA ALA A 130 12.78 -6.34 -2.49
C ALA A 130 12.34 -5.66 -1.17
N ILE A 131 11.04 -5.42 -1.06
CA ILE A 131 10.39 -4.96 0.17
C ILE A 131 9.36 -6.00 0.60
N ARG A 132 9.44 -6.42 1.86
CA ARG A 132 8.46 -7.30 2.50
C ARG A 132 7.40 -6.47 3.22
N VAL A 133 6.15 -6.87 3.06
CA VAL A 133 5.02 -6.33 3.80
C VAL A 133 4.34 -7.45 4.56
N ASP A 134 4.26 -7.31 5.88
CA ASP A 134 3.52 -8.20 6.76
C ASP A 134 2.33 -7.42 7.34
N VAL A 135 1.12 -7.92 7.15
CA VAL A 135 -0.10 -7.33 7.69
C VAL A 135 -0.73 -8.29 8.69
N ALA A 136 -1.20 -7.74 9.81
CA ALA A 136 -2.02 -8.45 10.77
C ALA A 136 -3.29 -7.66 11.07
N THR A 137 -4.38 -8.37 11.30
CA THR A 137 -5.63 -7.79 11.77
C THR A 137 -6.16 -8.55 12.98
N ARG A 138 -6.53 -7.82 14.04
CA ARG A 138 -7.23 -8.36 15.20
C ARG A 138 -8.73 -8.19 14.96
N LEU A 139 -9.39 -9.30 14.63
CA LEU A 139 -10.81 -9.34 14.31
C LEU A 139 -11.64 -9.44 15.58
N HIS A 140 -12.68 -8.62 15.67
CA HIS A 140 -13.68 -8.67 16.72
C HIS A 140 -15.09 -9.03 16.22
N GLU A 141 -15.28 -9.05 14.90
CA GLU A 141 -16.49 -9.51 14.22
C GLU A 141 -16.08 -10.25 12.93
N PRO A 142 -16.92 -11.15 12.38
CA PRO A 142 -16.56 -11.88 11.17
C PRO A 142 -16.39 -10.95 9.96
N PRO A 143 -15.27 -11.01 9.24
CA PRO A 143 -15.04 -10.18 8.07
C PRO A 143 -15.81 -10.68 6.86
N ARG A 144 -16.36 -9.75 6.07
CA ARG A 144 -16.83 -10.07 4.70
C ARG A 144 -15.66 -10.35 3.77
N TRP A 145 -14.56 -9.66 4.00
CA TRP A 145 -13.36 -9.68 3.19
C TRP A 145 -12.15 -9.28 4.04
N LEU A 146 -10.98 -9.84 3.71
CA LEU A 146 -9.68 -9.39 4.20
C LEU A 146 -8.63 -9.49 3.10
N GLY A 147 -7.78 -8.49 3.01
CA GLY A 147 -6.63 -8.50 2.14
C GLY A 147 -6.11 -7.10 1.87
N SER A 148 -5.09 -7.03 1.02
CA SER A 148 -4.59 -5.78 0.44
C SER A 148 -4.91 -5.75 -1.04
N THR A 149 -5.51 -4.66 -1.53
CA THR A 149 -5.89 -4.53 -2.94
C THR A 149 -5.03 -3.48 -3.61
N TYR A 150 -4.47 -3.83 -4.78
CA TYR A 150 -3.67 -2.92 -5.58
C TYR A 150 -4.21 -2.81 -7.00
N ARG A 151 -4.12 -1.61 -7.55
CA ARG A 151 -4.35 -1.33 -8.96
C ARG A 151 -3.01 -1.10 -9.65
N CYS A 152 -2.73 -1.88 -10.68
CA CYS A 152 -1.60 -1.67 -11.57
C CYS A 152 -1.89 -0.52 -12.53
N LEU A 153 -0.94 0.40 -12.65
CA LEU A 153 -0.92 1.51 -13.60
C LEU A 153 0.28 1.34 -14.54
N ALA A 154 0.49 0.14 -15.07
CA ALA A 154 1.56 -0.12 -16.05
C ALA A 154 1.30 0.64 -17.37
N ILE A 155 2.36 0.96 -18.10
CA ILE A 155 2.31 1.41 -19.49
C ILE A 155 2.83 0.27 -20.37
N PRO A 156 2.10 -0.17 -21.44
CA PRO A 156 0.77 0.28 -21.84
C PRO A 156 -0.32 -0.13 -20.82
N ARG A 157 -1.41 0.67 -20.76
CA ARG A 157 -2.42 0.70 -19.69
C ARG A 157 -3.30 -0.56 -19.58
N ASP A 158 -2.72 -1.67 -19.16
CA ASP A 158 -3.50 -2.80 -18.67
C ASP A 158 -3.78 -2.58 -17.18
N LEU A 159 -4.94 -1.99 -16.88
CA LEU A 159 -5.43 -1.80 -15.52
C LEU A 159 -5.70 -3.17 -14.89
N LYS A 160 -4.71 -3.72 -14.21
CA LYS A 160 -4.82 -4.98 -13.48
C LYS A 160 -5.11 -4.70 -12.02
N LEU A 161 -6.27 -5.13 -11.53
CA LEU A 161 -6.58 -5.12 -10.10
C LEU A 161 -6.15 -6.47 -9.51
N VAL A 162 -5.36 -6.43 -8.44
CA VAL A 162 -4.92 -7.63 -7.71
C VAL A 162 -5.28 -7.53 -6.25
N ARG A 163 -5.62 -8.67 -5.66
CA ARG A 163 -5.98 -8.81 -4.26
C ARG A 163 -5.03 -9.81 -3.61
N ILE A 164 -4.49 -9.44 -2.47
CA ILE A 164 -3.56 -10.26 -1.69
C ILE A 164 -4.30 -10.68 -0.43
N VAL A 165 -4.59 -11.97 -0.30
CA VAL A 165 -5.51 -12.49 0.72
C VAL A 165 -4.86 -13.52 1.62
N PRO A 166 -5.29 -13.65 2.89
CA PRO A 166 -4.95 -14.81 3.70
C PRO A 166 -5.35 -16.12 2.99
N ALA A 167 -4.45 -17.09 2.96
CA ALA A 167 -4.71 -18.43 2.44
C ALA A 167 -5.38 -19.34 3.48
N ILE A 168 -5.21 -19.02 4.76
CA ILE A 168 -5.74 -19.80 5.88
C ILE A 168 -7.21 -19.39 6.09
N PRO A 169 -8.15 -20.35 6.18
CA PRO A 169 -9.53 -20.06 6.53
C PRO A 169 -9.64 -19.27 7.84
N LEU A 170 -10.63 -18.39 7.91
CA LEU A 170 -10.86 -17.57 9.09
C LEU A 170 -11.17 -18.46 10.30
N PRO A 171 -10.53 -18.22 11.48
CA PRO A 171 -10.87 -18.93 12.69
C PRO A 171 -12.34 -18.75 13.06
N ALA A 172 -13.00 -19.83 13.49
CA ALA A 172 -14.41 -19.79 13.88
C ALA A 172 -14.68 -19.02 15.18
N GLN A 173 -13.65 -18.80 16.00
CA GLN A 173 -13.76 -18.10 17.29
C GLN A 173 -13.17 -16.69 17.21
N LEU A 174 -13.84 -15.75 17.85
CA LEU A 174 -13.44 -14.35 17.97
C LEU A 174 -13.26 -13.96 19.45
N PRO A 175 -12.36 -13.02 19.78
CA PRO A 175 -11.48 -12.31 18.86
C PRO A 175 -10.28 -13.16 18.41
N CYS A 176 -9.89 -13.04 17.14
CA CYS A 176 -8.73 -13.75 16.58
C CYS A 176 -7.82 -12.80 15.79
N THR A 177 -6.60 -13.26 15.51
CA THR A 177 -5.66 -12.50 14.67
C THR A 177 -5.46 -13.24 13.36
N VAL A 178 -5.63 -12.54 12.24
CA VAL A 178 -5.39 -13.05 10.89
C VAL A 178 -4.23 -12.27 10.28
N GLN A 179 -3.36 -12.96 9.55
CA GLN A 179 -2.16 -12.39 8.96
C GLN A 179 -2.07 -12.74 7.48
N TRP A 180 -1.47 -11.84 6.71
CA TRP A 180 -1.02 -12.11 5.35
C TRP A 180 0.22 -11.29 5.06
N SER A 181 1.08 -11.87 4.22
CA SER A 181 2.41 -11.37 3.93
C SER A 181 2.69 -11.47 2.45
N TYR A 182 3.35 -10.46 1.91
CA TYR A 182 3.72 -10.42 0.51
C TYR A 182 5.01 -9.65 0.32
N ARG A 183 5.60 -9.84 -0.85
CA ARG A 183 6.83 -9.22 -1.29
C ARG A 183 6.56 -8.34 -2.50
N LEU A 184 7.21 -7.19 -2.53
CA LEU A 184 7.29 -6.29 -3.68
C LEU A 184 8.70 -6.43 -4.25
N SER A 185 8.83 -6.94 -5.48
CA SER A 185 10.09 -7.14 -6.18
C SER A 185 10.05 -6.52 -7.59
N LEU A 186 11.11 -6.67 -8.38
CA LEU A 186 11.11 -6.29 -9.79
C LEU A 186 10.11 -7.10 -10.63
N ASP A 187 9.74 -8.29 -10.17
CA ASP A 187 8.75 -9.15 -10.83
C ASP A 187 7.30 -8.74 -10.49
N GLY A 188 7.12 -7.77 -9.59
CA GLY A 188 5.82 -7.28 -9.14
C GLY A 188 5.48 -7.68 -7.70
N ILE A 189 4.21 -8.03 -7.48
CA ILE A 189 3.68 -8.42 -6.17
C ILE A 189 3.68 -9.95 -6.08
N GLU A 190 4.36 -10.48 -5.07
CA GLU A 190 4.50 -11.92 -4.81
C GLU A 190 3.86 -12.28 -3.46
N PRO A 191 2.91 -13.24 -3.40
CA PRO A 191 2.41 -13.72 -2.12
C PRO A 191 3.48 -14.54 -1.38
N LEU A 192 3.59 -14.36 -0.07
CA LEU A 192 4.45 -15.20 0.79
C LEU A 192 3.62 -16.34 1.43
N ALA A 193 4.29 -17.18 2.22
CA ALA A 193 3.66 -18.31 2.90
C ALA A 193 2.37 -17.90 3.64
N GLY A 194 1.31 -18.70 3.49
CA GLY A 194 0.00 -18.41 4.11
C GLY A 194 -0.80 -17.31 3.41
N THR A 195 -0.38 -16.83 2.24
CA THR A 195 -1.03 -15.76 1.46
C THR A 195 -1.28 -16.22 0.01
N ARG A 196 -2.32 -15.71 -0.63
CA ARG A 196 -2.63 -15.92 -2.05
C ARG A 196 -2.71 -14.58 -2.77
N LEU A 197 -2.36 -14.59 -4.05
CA LEU A 197 -2.59 -13.49 -4.97
C LEU A 197 -3.75 -13.86 -5.89
N GLU A 198 -4.77 -13.03 -5.92
CA GLU A 198 -5.96 -13.18 -6.76
C GLU A 198 -6.00 -12.02 -7.75
N GLU A 199 -6.13 -12.31 -9.04
CA GLU A 199 -6.43 -11.29 -10.03
C GLU A 199 -7.92 -11.01 -10.00
N ALA A 200 -8.33 -9.74 -9.93
CA ALA A 200 -9.75 -9.41 -10.04
C ALA A 200 -10.15 -9.48 -11.52
N GLY A 201 -10.39 -10.69 -12.00
CA GLY A 201 -11.02 -10.98 -13.29
C GLY A 201 -12.55 -10.94 -13.16
N ASP A 202 -13.17 -10.12 -14.00
CA ASP A 202 -14.60 -10.03 -14.37
C ASP A 202 -15.52 -11.08 -13.71
N ARG A 203 -16.08 -10.80 -12.50
CA ARG A 203 -17.28 -11.51 -12.05
C ARG A 203 -18.50 -10.96 -12.80
N ARG A 204 -18.55 -11.22 -14.11
CA ARG A 204 -19.82 -11.35 -14.83
C ARG A 204 -20.22 -12.81 -14.78
N GLY A 205 -21.04 -13.13 -13.80
CA GLY A 205 -21.73 -14.41 -13.64
C GLY A 205 -23.01 -14.16 -12.86
#